data_AF-A0A3M3Q607-F1
#
_entry.id   AF-A0A3M3Q607-F1
#
_cell.length_a   1.000
_cell.length_b   1.000
_cell.length_c   1.000
_cell.angle_alpha   90.00
_cell.angle_beta   90.00
_cell.angle_gamma   90.00
#
_symmetry.space_group_name_H-M   'P 1'
#
loop_
_entity.id
_entity.type
_entity.pdbx_description
1 polymer ?
#
loop_
_entity_poly.entity_id
_entity_poly.type
_entity_poly.pdbx_seq_one_letter_code
_entity_poly.pdbx_strand_id
1 'polypeptide(L)'
;MNSSFANISVNKKLALGFGTVLFFTAILALVGWTSLDKLINRIDRISDIAQLSSNLTNLRVARLQYMLTDGDETAAQNMQSKLDAFKAQQESLRGRFTNPLNLKPMGELAQVTRDYETSLNSMRAVYRDAVKVRTDITSNAATATQVVEALDETVTRMDPSDPTRFDLSQRVNAARQDVLLAGNEVRGYTAKPDEKNEKAAFQQLDAAISRLDTLKAAFGASNGAQVAQFETALRNYRTALDAFKATAQTAGDVRKDLTTQGATIVKLGEQLYGLQMQLAQADTAKARNLQIGCVVLVMLLGILAAVVITRQITRPIRDTRYAGDRRAHRFRRSDSYGGHHPT
;
A
#
# COMPACT_ATOMS: atom_id res chain seq x y z
N MET A 1 -34.82 7.19 -64.25
CA MET A 1 -34.86 6.94 -62.79
C MET A 1 -34.81 8.27 -62.05
N ASN A 2 -36.00 8.67 -61.59
CA ASN A 2 -36.39 9.67 -60.59
C ASN A 2 -35.55 10.94 -60.38
N SER A 3 -35.96 11.98 -61.12
CA SER A 3 -35.64 13.40 -61.02
C SER A 3 -36.15 14.10 -59.73
N SER A 4 -36.23 13.41 -58.59
CA SER A 4 -36.76 14.02 -57.36
C SER A 4 -35.74 14.93 -56.64
N PHE A 5 -34.44 14.76 -56.89
CA PHE A 5 -33.38 15.64 -56.35
C PHE A 5 -33.02 16.81 -57.29
N ALA A 6 -33.54 16.82 -58.51
CA ALA A 6 -33.25 17.86 -59.50
C ALA A 6 -33.95 19.19 -59.16
N ASN A 7 -35.14 19.12 -58.52
CA ASN A 7 -36.02 20.28 -58.28
C ASN A 7 -35.97 20.85 -56.84
N ILE A 8 -35.00 20.42 -56.03
CA ILE A 8 -34.75 21.01 -54.71
C ILE A 8 -33.98 22.33 -54.91
N SER A 9 -34.48 23.43 -54.31
CA SER A 9 -33.83 24.75 -54.41
C SER A 9 -32.36 24.67 -53.97
N VAL A 10 -31.51 25.44 -54.63
CA VAL A 10 -30.06 25.48 -54.38
C VAL A 10 -29.75 25.67 -52.88
N ASN A 11 -30.56 26.46 -52.18
CA ASN A 11 -30.45 26.70 -50.73
C ASN A 11 -30.63 25.43 -49.89
N LYS A 12 -31.59 24.56 -50.22
CA LYS A 12 -31.81 23.29 -49.50
C LYS A 12 -30.66 22.30 -49.73
N LYS A 13 -30.02 22.32 -50.90
CA LYS A 13 -28.84 21.47 -51.21
C LYS A 13 -27.59 21.95 -50.46
N LEU A 14 -27.36 23.26 -50.41
CA LEU A 14 -26.30 23.87 -49.61
C LEU A 14 -26.51 23.62 -48.11
N ALA A 15 -27.72 23.81 -47.61
CA ALA A 15 -28.07 23.54 -46.21
C ALA A 15 -27.86 22.07 -45.82
N LEU A 16 -28.12 21.11 -46.74
CA LEU A 16 -27.91 19.68 -46.49
C LEU A 16 -26.41 19.34 -46.42
N GLY A 17 -25.59 19.91 -47.30
CA GLY A 17 -24.13 19.75 -47.25
C GLY A 17 -23.53 20.36 -45.97
N PHE A 18 -23.85 21.62 -45.68
CA PHE A 18 -23.37 22.30 -44.47
C PHE A 18 -23.90 21.66 -43.19
N GLY A 19 -25.18 21.28 -43.16
CA GLY A 19 -25.81 20.61 -42.02
C GLY A 19 -25.17 19.25 -41.71
N THR A 20 -24.80 18.50 -42.74
CA THR A 20 -24.06 17.23 -42.57
C THR A 20 -22.69 17.47 -41.94
N VAL A 21 -21.93 18.46 -42.44
CA VAL A 21 -20.63 18.83 -41.85
C VAL A 21 -20.79 19.25 -40.39
N LEU A 22 -21.75 20.13 -40.08
CA LEU A 22 -22.03 20.56 -38.70
C LEU A 22 -22.43 19.40 -37.79
N PHE A 23 -23.28 18.48 -38.27
CA PHE A 23 -23.70 17.29 -37.53
C PHE A 23 -22.51 16.39 -37.17
N PHE A 24 -21.64 16.09 -38.13
CA PHE A 24 -20.45 15.28 -37.85
C PHE A 24 -19.41 16.02 -37.00
N THR A 25 -19.28 17.34 -37.15
CA THR A 25 -18.46 18.16 -36.25
C THR A 25 -18.98 18.08 -34.81
N ALA A 26 -20.30 18.13 -34.62
CA ALA A 26 -20.92 17.95 -33.30
C ALA A 26 -20.64 16.55 -32.73
N ILE A 27 -20.73 15.49 -33.55
CA ILE A 27 -20.35 14.13 -33.14
C ILE A 27 -18.88 14.05 -32.75
N LEU A 28 -17.97 14.62 -33.55
CA LEU A 28 -16.54 14.64 -33.25
C LEU A 28 -16.24 15.37 -31.93
N ALA A 29 -16.91 16.50 -31.68
CA ALA A 29 -16.82 17.23 -30.43
C ALA A 29 -17.32 16.39 -29.25
N LEU A 30 -18.47 15.71 -29.38
CA LEU A 30 -19.01 14.83 -28.34
C LEU A 30 -18.11 13.62 -28.05
N VAL A 31 -17.54 12.98 -29.09
CA VAL A 31 -16.60 11.87 -28.93
C VAL A 31 -15.30 12.35 -28.28
N GLY A 32 -14.79 13.52 -28.68
CA GLY A 32 -13.64 14.15 -28.04
C GLY A 32 -13.87 14.43 -26.56
N TRP A 33 -15.01 15.03 -26.23
CA TRP A 33 -15.41 15.35 -24.85
C TRP A 33 -15.53 14.10 -23.98
N THR A 34 -16.32 13.11 -24.41
CA THR A 34 -16.52 11.87 -23.66
C THR A 34 -15.25 11.03 -23.53
N SER A 35 -14.33 11.11 -24.49
CA SER A 35 -13.01 10.48 -24.39
C SER A 35 -12.14 11.14 -23.33
N LEU A 36 -12.16 12.48 -23.27
CA LEU A 36 -11.39 13.24 -22.29
C LEU A 36 -11.92 12.98 -20.87
N ASP A 37 -13.24 12.98 -20.67
CA ASP A 37 -13.87 12.64 -19.38
C ASP A 37 -13.47 11.25 -18.90
N LYS A 38 -13.45 10.25 -19.79
CA LYS A 38 -13.00 8.89 -19.43
C LYS A 38 -11.53 8.85 -19.05
N LEU A 39 -10.67 9.61 -19.74
CA LEU A 39 -9.25 9.67 -19.42
C LEU A 39 -9.00 10.35 -18.07
N ILE A 40 -9.70 11.46 -17.78
CA ILE A 40 -9.62 12.17 -16.50
C ILE A 40 -10.01 11.23 -15.35
N ASN A 41 -11.17 10.56 -15.45
CA ASN A 41 -11.61 9.59 -14.44
C ASN A 41 -10.60 8.45 -14.20
N ARG A 42 -9.78 8.10 -15.19
CA ARG A 42 -8.74 7.08 -15.05
C ARG A 42 -7.48 7.62 -14.38
N ILE A 43 -7.09 8.84 -14.71
CA ILE A 43 -5.97 9.53 -14.05
C ILE A 43 -6.28 9.70 -12.55
N ASP A 44 -7.51 10.08 -12.21
CA ASP A 44 -7.95 10.20 -10.81
C ASP A 44 -7.83 8.85 -10.07
N ARG A 45 -8.27 7.76 -10.69
CA ARG A 45 -8.12 6.41 -10.12
C ARG A 45 -6.66 5.98 -9.96
N ILE A 46 -5.79 6.35 -10.90
CA ILE A 46 -4.35 6.10 -10.79
C ILE A 46 -3.75 6.91 -9.63
N SER A 47 -4.16 8.18 -9.48
CA SER A 47 -3.78 9.03 -8.36
C SER A 47 -4.25 8.45 -7.02
N ASP A 48 -5.49 7.96 -6.95
CA ASP A 48 -6.03 7.31 -5.75
C ASP A 48 -5.23 6.06 -5.35
N ILE A 49 -4.77 5.25 -6.32
CA ILE A 49 -3.89 4.10 -6.08
C ILE A 49 -2.49 4.55 -5.61
N ALA A 50 -1.94 5.62 -6.19
CA ALA A 50 -0.67 6.18 -5.72
C ALA A 50 -0.77 6.69 -4.27
N GLN A 51 -1.87 7.34 -3.92
CA GLN A 51 -2.15 7.79 -2.55
C GLN A 51 -2.30 6.59 -1.59
N LEU A 52 -2.95 5.50 -2.01
CA LEU A 52 -3.02 4.26 -1.24
C LEU A 52 -1.61 3.71 -0.94
N SER A 53 -0.72 3.68 -1.95
CA SER A 53 0.67 3.24 -1.78
C SER A 53 1.47 4.16 -0.85
N SER A 54 1.25 5.47 -0.94
CA SER A 54 1.84 6.44 -0.02
C SER A 54 1.38 6.21 1.42
N ASN A 55 0.08 6.01 1.64
CA ASN A 55 -0.48 5.70 2.96
C ASN A 55 0.08 4.39 3.54
N LEU A 56 0.26 3.36 2.72
CA LEU A 56 0.92 2.12 3.14
C LEU A 56 2.36 2.36 3.59
N THR A 57 3.09 3.20 2.86
CA THR A 57 4.49 3.55 3.19
C THR A 57 4.54 4.27 4.53
N ASN A 58 3.66 5.26 4.74
CA ASN A 58 3.54 5.98 6.00
C ASN A 58 3.17 5.05 7.17
N LEU A 59 2.27 4.08 6.95
CA LEU A 59 1.93 3.05 7.93
C LEU A 59 3.15 2.18 8.28
N ARG A 60 3.91 1.71 7.29
CA ARG A 60 5.12 0.92 7.52
C ARG A 60 6.18 1.70 8.28
N VAL A 61 6.33 2.99 8.02
CA VAL A 61 7.25 3.87 8.77
C VAL A 61 6.76 4.03 10.22
N ALA A 62 5.48 4.33 10.44
CA ALA A 62 4.92 4.46 11.78
C ALA A 62 5.05 3.16 12.60
N ARG A 63 4.86 2.01 11.95
CA ARG A 63 5.10 0.69 12.55
C ARG A 63 6.57 0.51 12.97
N LEU A 64 7.53 0.88 12.13
CA LEU A 64 8.95 0.80 12.49
C LEU A 64 9.30 1.74 13.64
N GLN A 65 8.72 2.95 13.68
CA GLN A 65 8.87 3.87 14.80
C GLN A 65 8.29 3.30 16.10
N TYR A 66 7.14 2.63 16.04
CA TYR A 66 6.56 1.91 17.17
C TYR A 66 7.50 0.81 17.69
N MET A 67 8.17 0.08 16.80
CA MET A 67 9.19 -0.92 17.19
C MET A 67 10.41 -0.29 17.86
N LEU A 68 10.87 0.85 17.36
CA LEU A 68 12.06 1.55 17.87
C LEU A 68 11.81 2.21 19.24
N THR A 69 10.55 2.46 19.58
CA THR A 69 10.14 3.08 20.84
C THR A 69 9.70 2.05 21.88
N ASP A 70 10.06 0.77 21.68
CA ASP A 70 9.74 -0.35 22.57
C ASP A 70 8.25 -0.43 22.96
N GLY A 71 7.36 -0.02 22.04
CA GLY A 71 5.93 -0.13 22.24
C GLY A 71 5.24 1.09 22.87
N ASP A 72 5.85 2.28 22.78
CA ASP A 72 5.27 3.54 23.27
C ASP A 72 3.83 3.77 22.77
N GLU A 73 2.96 4.26 23.66
CA GLU A 73 1.54 4.45 23.36
C GLU A 73 1.29 5.59 22.36
N THR A 74 2.12 6.64 22.36
CA THR A 74 2.02 7.73 21.37
C THR A 74 2.37 7.22 19.97
N ALA A 75 3.43 6.43 19.87
CA ALA A 75 3.79 5.75 18.63
C ALA A 75 2.71 4.74 18.18
N ALA A 76 2.07 4.04 19.13
CA ALA A 76 0.95 3.14 18.85
C ALA A 76 -0.26 3.87 18.26
N GLN A 77 -0.62 5.03 18.83
CA GLN A 77 -1.72 5.87 18.34
C GLN A 77 -1.42 6.42 16.95
N ASN A 78 -0.19 6.89 16.71
CA ASN A 78 0.22 7.34 15.38
C ASN A 78 0.12 6.21 14.35
N MET A 79 0.60 5.00 14.69
CA MET A 79 0.49 3.82 13.83
C MET A 79 -0.97 3.48 13.52
N GLN A 80 -1.85 3.49 14.52
CA GLN A 80 -3.29 3.26 14.33
C GLN A 80 -3.90 4.30 13.40
N SER A 81 -3.58 5.59 13.59
CA SER A 81 -4.06 6.67 12.71
C SER A 81 -3.64 6.46 11.25
N LYS A 82 -2.41 5.98 10.99
CA LYS A 82 -1.97 5.65 9.62
C LYS A 82 -2.69 4.44 9.04
N LEU A 83 -3.01 3.44 9.85
CA LEU A 83 -3.81 2.29 9.43
C LEU A 83 -5.23 2.74 9.04
N ASP A 84 -5.85 3.58 9.85
CA ASP A 84 -7.19 4.09 9.60
C ASP A 84 -7.23 4.93 8.32
N ALA A 85 -6.23 5.80 8.09
CA ALA A 85 -6.09 6.56 6.84
C ALA A 85 -5.90 5.65 5.61
N PHE A 86 -5.14 4.56 5.74
CA PHE A 86 -4.98 3.57 4.68
C PHE A 86 -6.30 2.85 4.37
N LYS A 87 -7.01 2.38 5.41
CA LYS A 87 -8.32 1.73 5.28
C LYS A 87 -9.37 2.65 4.65
N ALA A 88 -9.42 3.91 5.07
CA ALA A 88 -10.31 4.91 4.50
C ALA A 88 -10.06 5.12 2.99
N GLN A 89 -8.80 5.19 2.57
CA GLN A 89 -8.44 5.30 1.15
C GLN A 89 -8.81 4.03 0.37
N GLN A 90 -8.59 2.85 0.94
CA GLN A 90 -8.98 1.57 0.34
C GLN A 90 -10.50 1.47 0.13
N GLU A 91 -11.28 1.92 1.12
CA GLU A 91 -12.74 1.94 1.04
C GLU A 91 -13.26 2.95 0.01
N SER A 92 -12.65 4.13 -0.06
CA SER A 92 -12.93 5.12 -1.11
C SER A 92 -12.67 4.56 -2.51
N LEU A 93 -11.55 3.86 -2.70
CA LEU A 93 -11.21 3.16 -3.94
C LEU A 93 -12.24 2.10 -4.33
N ARG A 94 -12.70 1.31 -3.35
CA ARG A 94 -13.73 0.28 -3.57
C ARG A 94 -15.03 0.89 -4.11
N GLY A 95 -15.45 2.06 -3.61
CA GLY A 95 -16.64 2.77 -4.09
C GLY A 95 -16.51 3.31 -5.53
N ARG A 96 -15.29 3.61 -5.98
CA ARG A 96 -15.03 4.21 -7.31
C ARG A 96 -14.74 3.19 -8.41
N PHE A 97 -14.42 1.94 -8.06
CA PHE A 97 -13.96 0.91 -8.98
C PHE A 97 -15.11 -0.02 -9.36
N THR A 98 -15.79 0.29 -10.48
CA THR A 98 -16.95 -0.47 -10.98
C THR A 98 -16.59 -1.58 -11.98
N ASN A 99 -15.33 -1.66 -12.42
CA ASN A 99 -14.92 -2.66 -13.42
C ASN A 99 -14.72 -4.04 -12.75
N PRO A 100 -15.34 -5.12 -13.27
CA PRO A 100 -15.21 -6.47 -12.71
C PRO A 100 -13.76 -6.97 -12.63
N LEU A 101 -12.88 -6.52 -13.54
CA LEU A 101 -11.45 -6.88 -13.52
C LEU A 101 -10.73 -6.39 -12.26
N ASN A 102 -11.24 -5.34 -11.62
CA ASN A 102 -10.64 -4.79 -10.41
C ASN A 102 -11.24 -5.37 -9.12
N LEU A 103 -12.41 -6.02 -9.19
CA LEU A 103 -13.14 -6.49 -7.99
C LEU A 103 -12.35 -7.56 -7.23
N LYS A 104 -11.71 -8.49 -7.95
CA LYS A 104 -10.92 -9.55 -7.34
C LYS A 104 -9.68 -9.01 -6.59
N PRO A 105 -8.77 -8.23 -7.22
CA PRO A 105 -7.64 -7.65 -6.50
C PRO A 105 -8.05 -6.70 -5.36
N MET A 106 -9.17 -5.98 -5.50
CA MET A 106 -9.73 -5.15 -4.41
C MET A 106 -10.21 -6.00 -3.22
N GLY A 107 -10.87 -7.13 -3.48
CA GLY A 107 -11.29 -8.06 -2.43
C GLY A 107 -10.11 -8.70 -1.71
N GLU A 108 -9.08 -9.13 -2.46
CA GLU A 108 -7.83 -9.65 -1.91
C GLU A 108 -7.11 -8.58 -1.06
N LEU A 109 -7.07 -7.34 -1.54
CA LEU A 109 -6.52 -6.18 -0.83
C LEU A 109 -7.26 -5.94 0.49
N ALA A 110 -8.60 -6.01 0.48
CA ALA A 110 -9.40 -5.86 1.68
C ALA A 110 -9.16 -6.99 2.70
N GLN A 111 -8.98 -8.22 2.22
CA GLN A 111 -8.67 -9.35 3.09
C GLN A 111 -7.31 -9.17 3.76
N VAL A 112 -6.24 -8.97 2.98
CA VAL A 112 -4.89 -8.83 3.54
C VAL A 112 -4.76 -7.60 4.45
N THR A 113 -5.56 -6.55 4.23
CA THR A 113 -5.59 -5.38 5.11
C THR A 113 -6.20 -5.70 6.47
N ARG A 114 -7.25 -6.53 6.53
CA ARG A 114 -7.82 -7.03 7.79
C ARG A 114 -6.85 -7.95 8.53
N ASP A 115 -6.14 -8.80 7.79
CA ASP A 115 -5.10 -9.66 8.36
C ASP A 115 -3.95 -8.80 8.92
N TYR A 116 -3.55 -7.75 8.19
CA TYR A 116 -2.54 -6.78 8.63
C TYR A 116 -2.95 -6.03 9.90
N GLU A 117 -4.19 -5.58 9.99
CA GLU A 117 -4.75 -4.97 11.21
C GLU A 117 -4.72 -5.94 12.40
N THR A 118 -5.09 -7.20 12.17
CA THR A 118 -5.04 -8.24 13.21
C THR A 118 -3.61 -8.47 13.70
N SER A 119 -2.66 -8.59 12.77
CA SER A 119 -1.24 -8.74 13.11
C SER A 119 -0.68 -7.49 13.81
N LEU A 120 -1.12 -6.27 13.45
CA LEU A 120 -0.74 -5.05 14.16
C LEU A 120 -1.29 -5.01 15.59
N ASN A 121 -2.51 -5.47 15.81
CA ASN A 121 -3.08 -5.55 17.16
C ASN A 121 -2.36 -6.62 18.00
N SER A 122 -2.02 -7.76 17.40
CA SER A 122 -1.18 -8.78 18.04
C SER A 122 0.19 -8.21 18.40
N MET A 123 0.82 -7.42 17.52
CA MET A 123 2.07 -6.74 17.79
C MET A 123 1.96 -5.84 19.04
N ARG A 124 0.90 -5.03 19.14
CA ARG A 124 0.68 -4.17 20.31
C ARG A 124 0.54 -4.97 21.60
N ALA A 125 -0.19 -6.09 21.56
CA ALA A 125 -0.32 -6.98 22.72
C ALA A 125 1.05 -7.54 23.14
N VAL A 126 1.84 -8.04 22.18
CA VAL A 126 3.18 -8.58 22.43
C VAL A 126 4.11 -7.55 23.07
N TYR A 127 4.10 -6.29 22.64
CA TYR A 127 4.92 -5.24 23.28
C TYR A 127 4.48 -4.95 24.71
N ARG A 128 3.17 -4.92 25.00
CA ARG A 128 2.66 -4.75 26.37
C ARG A 128 3.05 -5.93 27.26
N ASP A 129 2.94 -7.15 26.75
CA ASP A 129 3.34 -8.36 27.47
C ASP A 129 4.85 -8.40 27.69
N ALA A 130 5.65 -7.99 26.70
CA ALA A 130 7.10 -7.92 26.81
C ALA A 130 7.56 -6.96 27.91
N VAL A 131 6.89 -5.82 28.11
CA VAL A 131 7.18 -4.90 29.23
C VAL A 131 6.94 -5.62 30.56
N LYS A 132 5.78 -6.27 30.72
CA LYS A 132 5.45 -7.02 31.95
C LYS A 132 6.47 -8.12 32.22
N VAL A 133 6.82 -8.92 31.22
CA VAL A 133 7.79 -10.00 31.37
C VAL A 133 9.19 -9.48 31.72
N ARG A 134 9.61 -8.36 31.13
CA ARG A 134 10.90 -7.71 31.50
C ARG A 134 10.88 -7.22 32.95
N THR A 135 9.76 -6.70 33.43
CA THR A 135 9.59 -6.35 34.84
C THR A 135 9.67 -7.58 35.74
N ASP A 136 8.99 -8.67 35.37
CA ASP A 136 9.01 -9.93 36.13
C ASP A 136 10.42 -10.54 36.20
N ILE A 137 11.15 -10.56 35.08
CA ILE A 137 12.57 -10.94 35.03
C ILE A 137 13.41 -10.10 36.00
N THR A 138 13.26 -8.78 35.93
CA THR A 138 14.05 -7.86 36.75
C THR A 138 13.73 -8.03 38.23
N SER A 139 12.45 -8.16 38.59
CA SER A 139 12.00 -8.35 39.96
C SER A 139 12.49 -9.68 40.52
N ASN A 140 12.35 -10.79 39.78
CA ASN A 140 12.78 -12.10 40.24
C ASN A 140 14.31 -12.19 40.37
N ALA A 141 15.05 -11.58 39.45
CA ALA A 141 16.50 -11.47 39.56
C ALA A 141 16.92 -10.66 40.80
N ALA A 142 16.23 -9.55 41.09
CA ALA A 142 16.49 -8.75 42.28
C ALA A 142 16.18 -9.53 43.57
N THR A 143 15.06 -10.26 43.62
CA THR A 143 14.72 -11.12 44.76
C THR A 143 15.75 -12.23 44.95
N ALA A 144 16.21 -12.90 43.89
CA ALA A 144 17.25 -13.92 43.99
C ALA A 144 18.56 -13.35 44.56
N THR A 145 18.97 -12.16 44.11
CA THR A 145 20.13 -11.43 44.64
C THR A 145 19.96 -11.07 46.13
N GLN A 146 18.81 -10.52 46.52
CA GLN A 146 18.54 -10.16 47.92
C GLN A 146 18.57 -11.38 48.84
N VAL A 147 17.98 -12.49 48.43
CA VAL A 147 17.95 -13.71 49.27
C VAL A 147 19.35 -14.32 49.39
N VAL A 148 20.15 -14.35 48.31
CA VAL A 148 21.53 -14.88 48.40
C VAL A 148 22.45 -13.96 49.20
N GLU A 149 22.23 -12.65 49.17
CA GLU A 149 22.93 -11.70 50.05
C GLU A 149 22.56 -11.91 51.52
N ALA A 150 21.28 -12.13 51.85
CA ALA A 150 20.86 -12.44 53.21
C ALA A 150 21.44 -13.78 53.72
N LEU A 151 21.60 -14.78 52.84
CA LEU A 151 22.31 -16.02 53.16
C LEU A 151 23.78 -15.76 53.49
N ASP A 152 24.45 -14.91 52.70
CA ASP A 152 25.86 -14.55 52.92
C ASP A 152 26.07 -13.82 54.24
N GLU A 153 25.17 -12.89 54.57
CA GLU A 153 25.17 -12.22 55.88
C GLU A 153 24.97 -13.20 57.03
N THR A 154 24.07 -14.18 56.86
CA THR A 154 23.79 -15.22 57.87
C THR A 154 25.05 -16.05 58.13
N VAL A 155 25.77 -16.47 57.10
CA VAL A 155 27.04 -17.20 57.23
C VAL A 155 28.15 -16.31 57.81
N THR A 156 28.21 -15.03 57.43
CA THR A 156 29.22 -14.11 57.92
C THR A 156 29.10 -13.87 59.42
N ARG A 157 27.87 -13.84 59.96
CA ARG A 157 27.55 -13.71 61.39
C ARG A 157 27.74 -15.00 62.21
N MET A 158 27.95 -16.15 61.56
CA MET A 158 28.28 -17.39 62.28
C MET A 158 29.58 -17.24 63.06
N ASP A 159 29.71 -18.02 64.13
CA ASP A 159 30.92 -18.03 64.96
C ASP A 159 32.16 -18.29 64.09
N PRO A 160 33.21 -17.46 64.14
CA PRO A 160 34.43 -17.66 63.37
C PRO A 160 35.13 -19.01 63.61
N SER A 161 34.88 -19.66 64.75
CA SER A 161 35.39 -20.98 65.11
C SER A 161 34.53 -22.14 64.62
N ASP A 162 33.34 -21.87 64.07
CA ASP A 162 32.49 -22.92 63.48
C ASP A 162 33.19 -23.51 62.24
N PRO A 163 33.50 -24.83 62.23
CA PRO A 163 34.21 -25.47 61.12
C PRO A 163 33.41 -25.47 59.80
N THR A 164 32.08 -25.31 59.85
CA THR A 164 31.20 -25.29 58.68
C THR A 164 31.17 -23.93 57.97
N ARG A 165 31.56 -22.85 58.66
CA ARG A 165 31.47 -21.47 58.16
C ARG A 165 32.19 -21.26 56.83
N PHE A 166 33.39 -21.83 56.68
CA PHE A 166 34.18 -21.68 55.46
C PHE A 166 33.53 -22.36 54.25
N ASP A 167 33.07 -23.61 54.39
CA ASP A 167 32.38 -24.35 53.33
C ASP A 167 31.07 -23.67 52.93
N LEU A 168 30.28 -23.23 53.92
CA LEU A 168 29.05 -22.46 53.66
C LEU A 168 29.33 -21.15 52.93
N SER A 169 30.36 -20.41 53.32
CA SER A 169 30.72 -19.13 52.68
C SER A 169 31.16 -19.35 51.22
N GLN A 170 31.90 -20.43 50.94
CA GLN A 170 32.28 -20.78 49.58
C GLN A 170 31.05 -21.11 48.71
N ARG A 171 30.10 -21.89 49.26
CA ARG A 171 28.86 -22.27 48.55
C ARG A 171 27.95 -21.07 48.30
N VAL A 172 27.77 -20.19 49.27
CA VAL A 172 26.97 -18.97 49.09
C VAL A 172 27.61 -18.03 48.08
N ASN A 173 28.93 -17.86 48.11
CA ASN A 173 29.62 -17.05 47.11
C ASN A 173 29.50 -17.65 45.70
N ALA A 174 29.56 -18.97 45.56
CA ALA A 174 29.29 -19.64 44.29
C ALA A 174 27.85 -19.38 43.80
N ALA A 175 26.86 -19.49 44.69
CA ALA A 175 25.46 -19.19 44.37
C ALA A 175 25.26 -17.72 43.96
N ARG A 176 25.91 -16.77 44.66
CA ARG A 176 25.92 -15.35 44.30
C ARG A 176 26.52 -15.13 42.90
N GLN A 177 27.66 -15.77 42.62
CA GLN A 177 28.29 -15.69 41.31
C GLN A 177 27.41 -16.27 40.21
N ASP A 178 26.71 -17.37 40.48
CA ASP A 178 25.77 -17.98 39.53
C ASP A 178 24.60 -17.04 39.20
N VAL A 179 24.03 -16.33 40.19
CA VAL A 179 22.98 -15.32 39.98
C VAL A 179 23.49 -14.17 39.13
N LEU A 180 24.72 -13.69 39.39
CA LEU A 180 25.33 -12.59 38.62
C LEU A 180 25.58 -13.00 37.15
N LEU A 181 26.14 -14.19 36.94
CA LEU A 181 26.37 -14.72 35.59
C LEU A 181 25.06 -14.95 34.85
N ALA A 182 24.04 -15.54 35.51
CA ALA A 182 22.72 -15.72 34.93
C ALA A 182 22.09 -14.37 34.56
N GLY A 183 22.21 -13.36 35.43
CA GLY A 183 21.78 -11.99 35.15
C GLY A 183 22.45 -11.38 33.92
N ASN A 184 23.74 -11.61 33.72
CA ASN A 184 24.48 -11.14 32.55
C ASN A 184 23.98 -11.81 31.26
N GLU A 185 23.86 -13.13 31.25
CA GLU A 185 23.37 -13.88 30.08
C GLU A 185 21.92 -13.52 29.73
N VAL A 186 21.05 -13.37 30.74
CA VAL A 186 19.65 -12.94 30.54
C VAL A 186 19.57 -11.51 29.98
N ARG A 187 20.45 -10.59 30.42
CA ARG A 187 20.54 -9.25 29.81
C ARG A 187 20.99 -9.34 28.36
N GLY A 188 21.96 -10.20 28.05
CA GLY A 188 22.38 -10.49 26.67
C GLY A 188 21.22 -10.99 25.80
N TYR A 189 20.44 -11.95 26.31
CA TYR A 189 19.29 -12.50 25.61
C TYR A 189 18.14 -11.49 25.44
N THR A 190 17.83 -10.71 26.47
CA THR A 190 16.77 -9.69 26.41
C THR A 190 17.11 -8.52 25.48
N ALA A 191 18.40 -8.18 25.36
CA ALA A 191 18.90 -7.22 24.38
C ALA A 191 18.89 -7.78 22.94
N LYS A 192 19.25 -9.06 22.78
CA LYS A 192 19.28 -9.73 21.49
C LYS A 192 18.71 -11.15 21.61
N PRO A 193 17.41 -11.33 21.30
CA PRO A 193 16.73 -12.63 21.37
C PRO A 193 17.12 -13.53 20.19
N ASP A 194 18.30 -14.13 20.27
CA ASP A 194 18.78 -15.13 19.31
C ASP A 194 19.04 -16.48 19.99
N GLU A 195 19.17 -17.53 19.18
CA GLU A 195 19.33 -18.91 19.67
C GLU A 195 20.57 -19.09 20.56
N LYS A 196 21.65 -18.35 20.26
CA LYS A 196 22.89 -18.41 21.04
C LYS A 196 22.67 -17.85 22.45
N ASN A 197 22.13 -16.64 22.54
CA ASN A 197 21.91 -15.98 23.83
C ASN A 197 20.80 -16.67 24.63
N GLU A 198 19.77 -17.17 23.94
CA GLU A 198 18.73 -18.01 24.55
C GLU A 198 19.36 -19.19 25.28
N LYS A 199 20.15 -19.99 24.54
CA LYS A 199 20.80 -21.18 25.08
C LYS A 199 21.72 -20.83 26.25
N ALA A 200 22.52 -19.77 26.15
CA ALA A 200 23.43 -19.35 27.22
C ALA A 200 22.67 -18.95 28.49
N ALA A 201 21.61 -18.14 28.36
CA ALA A 201 20.79 -17.69 29.49
C ALA A 201 20.10 -18.86 30.22
N PHE A 202 19.48 -19.76 29.46
CA PHE A 202 18.82 -20.93 30.05
C PHE A 202 19.82 -21.90 30.68
N GLN A 203 20.95 -22.18 30.01
CA GLN A 203 21.98 -23.06 30.57
C GLN A 203 22.55 -22.54 31.88
N GLN A 204 22.84 -21.24 31.97
CA GLN A 204 23.40 -20.64 33.18
C GLN A 204 22.39 -20.68 34.34
N LEU A 205 21.12 -20.41 34.07
CA LEU A 205 20.07 -20.44 35.09
C LEU A 205 19.74 -21.87 35.54
N ASP A 206 19.70 -22.83 34.60
CA ASP A 206 19.50 -24.25 34.91
C ASP A 206 20.69 -24.83 35.71
N ALA A 207 21.91 -24.40 35.40
CA ALA A 207 23.09 -24.75 36.20
C ALA A 207 22.99 -24.21 37.63
N ALA A 208 22.56 -22.95 37.82
CA ALA A 208 22.34 -22.36 39.14
C ALA A 208 21.28 -23.15 39.94
N ILE A 209 20.15 -23.50 39.29
CA ILE A 209 19.07 -24.29 39.90
C ILE A 209 19.57 -25.69 40.29
N SER A 210 20.37 -26.35 39.46
CA SER A 210 20.89 -27.69 39.74
C SER A 210 21.79 -27.76 40.99
N ARG A 211 22.41 -26.64 41.37
CA ARG A 211 23.28 -26.56 42.55
C ARG A 211 22.51 -26.32 43.84
N LEU A 212 21.22 -25.99 43.77
CA LEU A 212 20.38 -25.70 44.95
C LEU A 212 20.30 -26.87 45.92
N ASP A 213 20.24 -28.11 45.43
CA ASP A 213 20.19 -29.30 46.31
C ASP A 213 21.44 -29.40 47.18
N THR A 214 22.61 -29.09 46.62
CA THR A 214 23.87 -29.10 47.37
C THR A 214 23.94 -27.95 48.39
N LEU A 215 23.36 -26.79 48.07
CA LEU A 215 23.25 -25.64 48.97
C LEU A 215 22.31 -25.97 50.14
N LYS A 216 21.16 -26.57 49.85
CA LYS A 216 20.14 -26.98 50.82
C LYS A 216 20.67 -28.05 51.78
N ALA A 217 21.41 -29.04 51.26
CA ALA A 217 22.05 -30.05 52.08
C ALA A 217 23.08 -29.45 53.05
N ALA A 218 23.86 -28.46 52.61
CA ALA A 218 24.89 -27.82 53.43
C ALA A 218 24.30 -26.96 54.57
N PHE A 219 23.23 -26.22 54.31
CA PHE A 219 22.59 -25.34 55.31
C PHE A 219 21.70 -26.07 56.33
N GLY A 220 21.31 -27.32 56.05
CA GLY A 220 20.49 -28.14 56.94
C GLY A 220 19.13 -27.52 57.28
N ALA A 221 18.51 -28.00 58.37
CA ALA A 221 17.16 -27.58 58.76
C ALA A 221 17.09 -26.14 59.30
N SER A 222 18.15 -25.65 59.95
CA SER A 222 18.16 -24.36 60.66
C SER A 222 18.01 -23.14 59.74
N ASN A 223 18.52 -23.22 58.51
CA ASN A 223 18.41 -22.15 57.51
C ASN A 223 17.61 -22.58 56.27
N GLY A 224 16.88 -23.71 56.36
CA GLY A 224 16.15 -24.30 55.24
C GLY A 224 15.10 -23.38 54.63
N ALA A 225 14.54 -22.46 55.41
CA ALA A 225 13.55 -21.47 54.94
C ALA A 225 14.17 -20.44 53.97
N GLN A 226 15.37 -19.91 54.26
CA GLN A 226 16.04 -18.95 53.38
C GLN A 226 16.51 -19.62 52.08
N VAL A 227 17.04 -20.84 52.17
CA VAL A 227 17.41 -21.60 50.97
C VAL A 227 16.18 -21.95 50.12
N ALA A 228 15.04 -22.26 50.73
CA ALA A 228 13.78 -22.48 50.01
C ALA A 228 13.26 -21.20 49.33
N GLN A 229 13.43 -20.03 49.96
CA GLN A 229 13.13 -18.75 49.32
C GLN A 229 14.04 -18.49 48.12
N PHE A 230 15.33 -18.82 48.22
CA PHE A 230 16.28 -18.68 47.10
C PHE A 230 15.92 -19.61 45.95
N GLU A 231 15.59 -20.87 46.25
CA GLU A 231 15.09 -21.83 45.28
C GLU A 231 13.84 -21.30 44.56
N THR A 232 12.88 -20.77 45.32
CA THR A 232 11.65 -20.20 44.75
C THR A 232 11.95 -19.01 43.83
N ALA A 233 12.85 -18.11 44.25
CA ALA A 233 13.25 -16.96 43.45
C ALA A 233 13.91 -17.36 42.12
N LEU A 234 14.84 -18.33 42.15
CA LEU A 234 15.48 -18.85 40.93
C LEU A 234 14.48 -19.56 39.99
N ARG A 235 13.55 -20.35 40.54
CA ARG A 235 12.50 -21.00 39.73
C ARG A 235 11.55 -19.99 39.11
N ASN A 236 11.12 -18.97 39.86
CA ASN A 236 10.31 -17.88 39.31
C ASN A 236 11.07 -17.09 38.24
N TYR A 237 12.36 -16.87 38.44
CA TYR A 237 13.22 -16.24 37.44
C TYR A 237 13.26 -17.07 36.14
N ARG A 238 13.39 -18.40 36.26
CA ARG A 238 13.35 -19.33 35.12
C ARG A 238 12.02 -19.29 34.38
N THR A 239 10.91 -19.29 35.11
CA THR A 239 9.57 -19.16 34.52
C THR A 239 9.38 -17.82 33.80
N ALA A 240 9.90 -16.72 34.36
CA ALA A 240 9.86 -15.42 33.69
C ALA A 240 10.70 -15.40 32.40
N LEU A 241 11.82 -16.13 32.38
CA LEU A 241 12.65 -16.31 31.17
C LEU A 241 11.93 -17.15 30.10
N ASP A 242 11.19 -18.18 30.48
CA ASP A 242 10.33 -18.94 29.56
C ASP A 242 9.23 -18.07 28.95
N ALA A 243 8.58 -17.24 29.77
CA ALA A 243 7.61 -16.26 29.29
C ALA A 243 8.24 -15.28 28.30
N PHE A 244 9.48 -14.85 28.56
CA PHE A 244 10.20 -13.97 27.64
C PHE A 244 10.47 -14.65 26.30
N LYS A 245 10.93 -15.89 26.30
CA LYS A 245 11.10 -16.69 25.09
C LYS A 245 9.81 -16.76 24.27
N ALA A 246 8.67 -17.06 24.90
CA ALA A 246 7.38 -17.11 24.21
C ALA A 246 6.99 -15.74 23.60
N THR A 247 7.19 -14.64 24.34
CA THR A 247 6.93 -13.30 23.81
C THR A 247 7.86 -12.93 22.65
N ALA A 248 9.15 -13.30 22.72
CA ALA A 248 10.13 -13.05 21.67
C ALA A 248 9.82 -13.84 20.39
N GLN A 249 9.40 -15.10 20.52
CA GLN A 249 8.94 -15.91 19.39
C GLN A 249 7.70 -15.30 18.72
N THR A 250 6.69 -14.95 19.52
CA THR A 250 5.47 -14.31 19.03
C THR A 250 5.77 -12.98 18.34
N ALA A 251 6.68 -12.16 18.89
CA ALA A 251 7.14 -10.92 18.24
C ALA A 251 7.80 -11.19 16.87
N GLY A 252 8.60 -12.25 16.79
CA GLY A 252 9.24 -12.71 15.55
C GLY A 252 8.23 -13.09 14.47
N ASP A 253 7.23 -13.90 14.84
CA ASP A 253 6.18 -14.37 13.93
C ASP A 253 5.30 -13.22 13.44
N VAL A 254 4.82 -12.37 14.36
CA VAL A 254 4.02 -11.19 14.01
C VAL A 254 4.78 -10.26 13.07
N ARG A 255 6.09 -10.05 13.29
CA ARG A 255 6.93 -9.24 12.39
C ARG A 255 7.04 -9.87 11.00
N LYS A 256 7.14 -11.20 10.92
CA LYS A 256 7.19 -11.93 9.65
C LYS A 256 5.87 -11.77 8.90
N ASP A 257 4.74 -11.97 9.57
CA ASP A 257 3.40 -11.80 8.98
C ASP A 257 3.19 -10.39 8.45
N LEU A 258 3.47 -9.38 9.26
CA LEU A 258 3.37 -7.97 8.87
C LEU A 258 4.30 -7.61 7.70
N THR A 259 5.40 -8.34 7.51
CA THR A 259 6.30 -8.14 6.36
C THR A 259 5.71 -8.77 5.10
N THR A 260 5.25 -10.01 5.19
CA THR A 260 4.62 -10.75 4.08
C THR A 260 3.33 -10.09 3.61
N GLN A 261 2.45 -9.72 4.55
CA GLN A 261 1.21 -9.01 4.28
C GLN A 261 1.49 -7.65 3.64
N GLY A 262 2.47 -6.89 4.18
CA GLY A 262 2.90 -5.62 3.60
C GLY A 262 3.40 -5.75 2.16
N ALA A 263 4.19 -6.79 1.85
CA ALA A 263 4.62 -7.08 0.48
C ALA A 263 3.45 -7.47 -0.44
N THR A 264 2.48 -8.21 0.09
CA THR A 264 1.27 -8.62 -0.65
C THR A 264 0.40 -7.41 -0.98
N ILE A 265 0.22 -6.47 -0.05
CA ILE A 265 -0.48 -5.20 -0.29
C ILE A 265 0.21 -4.40 -1.41
N VAL A 266 1.55 -4.28 -1.38
CA VAL A 266 2.31 -3.60 -2.45
C VAL A 266 2.05 -4.25 -3.80
N LYS A 267 2.18 -5.58 -3.89
CA LYS A 267 1.96 -6.32 -5.13
C LYS A 267 0.54 -6.13 -5.67
N LEU A 268 -0.48 -6.16 -4.82
CA LEU A 268 -1.86 -5.91 -5.22
C LEU A 268 -2.06 -4.47 -5.70
N GLY A 269 -1.44 -3.50 -5.03
CA GLY A 269 -1.42 -2.09 -5.46
C GLY A 269 -0.81 -1.91 -6.86
N GLU A 270 0.33 -2.55 -7.14
CA GLU A 270 0.98 -2.54 -8.46
C GLU A 270 0.11 -3.20 -9.54
N GLN A 271 -0.56 -4.32 -9.21
CA GLN A 271 -1.49 -4.99 -10.12
C GLN A 271 -2.66 -4.07 -10.49
N LEU A 272 -3.26 -3.40 -9.50
CA LEU A 272 -4.33 -2.44 -9.71
C LEU A 272 -3.90 -1.25 -10.56
N TYR A 273 -2.69 -0.74 -10.31
CA TYR A 273 -2.09 0.32 -11.11
C TYR A 273 -1.91 -0.12 -12.57
N GLY A 274 -1.33 -1.30 -12.79
CA GLY A 274 -1.13 -1.88 -14.13
C GLY A 274 -2.44 -2.10 -14.88
N LEU A 275 -3.48 -2.60 -14.20
CA LEU A 275 -4.81 -2.76 -14.78
C LEU A 275 -5.41 -1.41 -15.24
N GLN A 276 -5.29 -0.35 -14.44
CA GLN A 276 -5.78 0.97 -14.84
C GLN A 276 -5.02 1.55 -16.03
N MET A 277 -3.70 1.32 -16.10
CA MET A 277 -2.86 1.73 -17.23
C MET A 277 -3.29 1.02 -18.53
N GLN A 278 -3.46 -0.30 -18.49
CA GLN A 278 -3.89 -1.09 -19.66
C GLN A 278 -5.28 -0.67 -20.14
N LEU A 279 -6.22 -0.46 -19.21
CA LEU A 279 -7.56 0.00 -19.55
C LEU A 279 -7.55 1.43 -20.13
N ALA A 280 -6.67 2.31 -19.65
CA ALA A 280 -6.50 3.65 -20.22
C ALA A 280 -5.98 3.60 -21.67
N GLN A 281 -5.02 2.72 -21.96
CA GLN A 281 -4.51 2.51 -23.31
C GLN A 281 -5.58 1.96 -24.26
N ALA A 282 -6.36 0.98 -23.80
CA ALA A 282 -7.45 0.38 -24.58
C ALA A 282 -8.56 1.40 -24.91
N ASP A 283 -8.95 2.24 -23.94
CA ASP A 283 -9.94 3.30 -24.16
C ASP A 283 -9.43 4.36 -25.13
N THR A 284 -8.16 4.77 -24.99
CA THR A 284 -7.52 5.72 -25.90
C THR A 284 -7.48 5.18 -27.33
N ALA A 285 -7.14 3.90 -27.52
CA ALA A 285 -7.13 3.26 -28.83
C ALA A 285 -8.53 3.20 -29.46
N LYS A 286 -9.57 2.86 -28.69
CA LYS A 286 -10.96 2.86 -29.16
C LYS A 286 -11.43 4.26 -29.56
N ALA A 287 -11.17 5.26 -28.74
CA ALA A 287 -11.52 6.66 -29.04
C ALA A 287 -10.82 7.15 -30.32
N ARG A 288 -9.53 6.83 -30.47
CA ARG A 288 -8.76 7.14 -31.68
C ARG A 288 -9.34 6.47 -32.92
N ASN A 289 -9.69 5.19 -32.85
CA ASN A 289 -10.27 4.47 -33.99
C ASN A 289 -11.65 5.03 -34.38
N LEU A 290 -12.48 5.38 -33.41
CA LEU A 290 -13.76 6.06 -33.65
C LEU A 290 -13.56 7.43 -34.31
N GLN A 291 -12.60 8.22 -33.84
CA GLN A 291 -12.26 9.51 -34.44
C GLN A 291 -11.77 9.36 -35.88
N ILE A 292 -10.85 8.42 -36.14
CA ILE A 292 -10.36 8.13 -37.51
C ILE A 292 -11.55 7.72 -38.40
N GLY A 293 -12.41 6.82 -37.92
CA GLY A 293 -13.61 6.40 -38.66
C GLY A 293 -14.55 7.57 -38.99
N CYS A 294 -14.84 8.44 -38.02
CA CYS A 294 -15.65 9.64 -38.23
C CYS A 294 -14.98 10.61 -39.22
N VAL A 295 -13.67 10.87 -39.08
CA VAL A 295 -12.94 11.78 -39.99
C VAL A 295 -12.96 11.26 -41.43
N VAL A 296 -12.75 9.96 -41.62
CA VAL A 296 -12.82 9.33 -42.96
C VAL A 296 -14.22 9.47 -43.55
N LEU A 297 -15.28 9.20 -42.77
CA LEU A 297 -16.67 9.38 -43.21
C LEU A 297 -16.97 10.83 -43.60
N VAL A 298 -16.55 11.80 -42.79
CA VAL A 298 -16.72 13.23 -43.08
C VAL A 298 -16.00 13.63 -44.37
N MET A 299 -14.77 13.16 -44.57
CA MET A 299 -13.99 13.46 -45.76
C MET A 299 -14.67 12.91 -47.02
N LEU A 300 -15.17 11.66 -46.98
CA LEU A 300 -15.89 11.04 -48.10
C LEU A 300 -17.17 11.80 -48.44
N LEU A 301 -17.96 12.17 -47.42
CA LEU A 301 -19.19 12.94 -47.61
C LEU A 301 -18.92 14.36 -48.12
N GLY A 302 -17.85 15.00 -47.64
CA GLY A 302 -17.39 16.31 -48.11
C GLY A 302 -16.99 16.28 -49.59
N ILE A 303 -16.22 15.27 -50.00
CA ILE A 303 -15.85 15.06 -51.40
C ILE A 303 -17.11 14.86 -52.26
N LEU A 304 -18.04 14.01 -51.82
CA LEU A 304 -19.26 13.72 -52.57
C LEU A 304 -20.13 14.98 -52.71
N ALA A 305 -20.29 15.75 -51.63
CA ALA A 305 -20.99 17.03 -51.65
C ALA A 305 -20.31 18.04 -52.60
N ALA A 306 -18.98 18.15 -52.57
CA ALA A 306 -18.22 19.02 -53.46
C ALA A 306 -18.42 18.65 -54.94
N VAL A 307 -18.41 17.35 -55.28
CA VAL A 307 -18.66 16.84 -56.64
C VAL A 307 -20.10 17.16 -57.09
N VAL A 308 -21.09 16.94 -56.22
CA VAL A 308 -22.50 17.21 -56.53
C VAL A 308 -22.72 18.70 -56.77
N ILE A 309 -22.21 19.57 -55.89
CA ILE A 309 -22.31 21.03 -56.02
C ILE A 309 -21.62 21.50 -57.30
N THR A 310 -20.41 21.01 -57.59
CA THR A 310 -19.64 21.38 -58.80
C THR A 310 -20.36 20.97 -60.08
N ARG A 311 -21.03 19.81 -60.09
CA ARG A 311 -21.80 19.37 -61.25
C ARG A 311 -23.11 20.13 -61.43
N GLN A 312 -23.78 20.52 -60.33
CA GLN A 312 -25.13 21.09 -60.40
C GLN A 312 -25.16 22.63 -60.45
N ILE A 313 -24.18 23.31 -59.87
CA ILE A 313 -24.13 24.78 -59.86
C ILE A 313 -23.25 25.30 -60.98
N THR A 314 -22.03 24.78 -61.12
CA THR A 314 -21.03 25.35 -62.04
C THR A 314 -21.27 25.01 -63.51
N ARG A 315 -21.94 23.88 -63.83
CA ARG A 315 -22.32 23.54 -65.21
C ARG A 315 -23.36 24.51 -65.80
N PRO A 316 -24.52 24.74 -65.17
CA PRO A 316 -25.50 25.69 -65.72
C PRO A 316 -25.01 27.15 -65.73
N ILE A 317 -24.10 27.54 -64.82
CA ILE A 317 -23.47 28.88 -64.87
C ILE A 317 -22.49 29.01 -66.05
N ARG A 318 -21.79 27.94 -66.43
CA ARG A 318 -20.99 27.94 -67.67
C ARG A 318 -21.89 28.09 -68.89
N ASP A 319 -23.01 27.35 -68.93
CA ASP A 319 -23.94 27.40 -70.06
C ASP A 319 -24.59 28.78 -70.23
N THR A 320 -24.88 29.49 -69.13
CA THR A 320 -25.38 30.88 -69.19
C THR A 320 -24.29 31.87 -69.63
N ARG A 321 -23.03 31.68 -69.23
CA ARG A 321 -21.91 32.50 -69.76
C ARG A 321 -21.66 32.27 -71.24
N TYR A 322 -21.68 31.02 -71.72
CA TYR A 322 -21.57 30.73 -73.16
C TYR A 322 -22.78 31.23 -73.97
N ALA A 323 -23.97 31.30 -73.36
CA ALA A 323 -25.13 31.94 -73.98
C ALA A 323 -25.01 33.47 -74.02
N GLY A 324 -24.38 34.08 -73.00
CA GLY A 324 -24.05 35.51 -72.96
C GLY A 324 -23.01 35.91 -73.99
N ASP A 325 -21.90 35.18 -74.08
CA ASP A 325 -20.86 35.43 -75.09
C ASP A 325 -21.37 35.24 -76.52
N ARG A 326 -22.26 34.27 -76.75
CA ARG A 326 -22.92 34.11 -78.07
C ARG A 326 -23.85 35.28 -78.43
N ARG A 327 -24.44 35.97 -77.45
CA ARG A 327 -25.19 37.22 -77.70
C ARG A 327 -24.26 38.41 -77.90
N ALA A 328 -23.18 38.52 -77.12
CA ALA A 328 -22.19 39.57 -77.25
C ALA A 328 -21.45 39.53 -78.61
N HIS A 329 -21.06 38.35 -79.09
CA HIS A 329 -20.47 38.17 -80.42
C HIS A 329 -21.46 38.46 -81.55
N ARG A 330 -22.76 38.22 -81.35
CA ARG A 330 -23.80 38.54 -82.33
C ARG A 330 -24.04 40.05 -82.43
N PHE A 331 -23.95 40.78 -81.32
CA PHE A 331 -23.97 42.24 -81.28
C PHE A 331 -22.71 42.89 -81.92
N ARG A 332 -21.53 42.30 -81.73
CA ARG A 332 -20.30 42.84 -82.31
C ARG A 332 -20.18 42.63 -83.83
N ARG A 333 -20.95 41.71 -84.41
CA ARG A 333 -21.08 41.53 -85.88
C ARG A 333 -22.09 42.47 -86.52
N SER A 334 -23.06 43.02 -85.79
CA SER A 334 -24.01 44.01 -86.33
C SER A 334 -23.41 45.40 -86.49
N ASP A 335 -22.36 45.76 -85.73
CA ASP A 335 -21.72 47.07 -85.83
C ASP A 335 -20.66 47.18 -86.95
N SER A 336 -20.25 46.08 -87.58
CA SER A 336 -19.23 46.09 -88.65
C SER A 336 -19.78 46.14 -90.09
N TYR A 337 -21.09 46.36 -90.27
CA TYR A 337 -21.72 46.39 -91.60
C TYR A 337 -22.51 47.69 -91.92
N GLY A 338 -22.32 48.77 -91.16
CA GLY A 338 -22.98 50.06 -91.39
C GLY A 338 -22.00 51.20 -91.69
N GLY A 339 -21.40 51.20 -92.88
CA GLY A 339 -20.68 52.36 -93.43
C GLY A 339 -21.33 52.85 -94.74
N HIS A 340 -21.26 54.17 -94.98
CA HIS A 340 -21.68 54.99 -96.15
C HIS A 340 -23.08 55.69 -96.04
N HIS A 341 -23.15 57.02 -95.81
CA HIS A 341 -23.01 58.20 -96.73
C HIS A 341 -24.20 58.39 -97.71
N PRO A 342 -24.54 59.58 -98.27
CA PRO A 342 -24.13 60.99 -98.01
C PRO A 342 -25.31 62.01 -97.95
N THR A 343 -25.04 63.25 -97.49
CA THR A 343 -25.09 64.54 -98.24
C THR A 343 -24.55 65.64 -97.35
#